data_AF-A0A7J3TMY4-F1
#
_entry.id   AF-A0A7J3TMY4-F1
#
_cell.length_a   1.000
_cell.length_b   1.000
_cell.length_c   1.000
_cell.angle_alpha   90.00
_cell.angle_beta   90.00
_cell.angle_gamma   90.00
#
_symmetry.space_group_name_H-M   'P 1'
#
loop_
_entity.id
_entity.type
_entity.pdbx_description
1 polymer ?
#
loop_
_entity_poly.entity_id
_entity_poly.type
_entity_poly.pdbx_seq_one_letter_code
_entity_poly.pdbx_strand_id
1 'polypeptide(L)'
;MKILKLMAIIMTIALWLSASPAEFSKNEDVMNDYDPLVDVSVTLEFIALRAIDEIDGNEPDFFLKVFIDGEEYTSPVWRNERYIYNFWNVSRNVDDDKEIVEIEIQLFELGENGSVLCDIGGENNSLHLKYSIKTGRWNGDDFIGDASGYGRANGCDDGSIYVNERDCELYFNIYQNDFDGDGIPYWMEVNEYGTNPTINDGSIDYDNDGLPTSWEWRWGFNPFEYENHYVLDHDNDSITNFEEYLMSSDPFRKDVFLEIDYMDNGEGCVVTNKAIEMLKNPFHRRNIIFHVEIGEAIPFDSFTSQQEVLEIYKNHFLNNGANGKRSIFHYGIFVNDCFPTGYSFAGDAPAFWGYGPGTNSFVVSISQ
;
A
#
# COMPACT_ATOMS: atom_id res chain seq x y z
N MET A 1 44.04 81.35 -35.95
CA MET A 1 42.76 82.04 -36.23
C MET A 1 41.74 81.47 -35.24
N LYS A 2 41.53 82.12 -34.06
CA LYS A 2 40.36 82.97 -33.76
C LYS A 2 39.04 82.22 -34.08
N ILE A 3 38.11 81.90 -33.18
CA ILE A 3 37.50 82.69 -32.08
C ILE A 3 36.59 81.77 -31.23
N LEU A 4 36.45 82.10 -29.94
CA LEU A 4 35.41 81.68 -28.99
C LEU A 4 33.97 81.70 -29.54
N LYS A 5 33.10 80.80 -29.05
CA LYS A 5 31.82 81.23 -28.44
C LYS A 5 31.21 80.13 -27.57
N LEU A 6 30.49 80.64 -26.58
CA LEU A 6 30.06 80.07 -25.30
C LEU A 6 28.63 79.51 -25.39
N MET A 7 28.30 78.63 -24.43
CA MET A 7 26.98 78.40 -23.81
C MET A 7 25.91 77.58 -24.56
N ALA A 8 25.59 76.41 -24.00
CA ALA A 8 24.29 76.19 -23.32
C ALA A 8 24.33 74.92 -22.46
N ILE A 9 23.96 75.08 -21.20
CA ILE A 9 23.80 74.06 -20.16
C ILE A 9 22.42 73.42 -20.34
N ILE A 10 22.35 72.10 -20.45
CA ILE A 10 21.14 71.33 -20.11
C ILE A 10 21.59 70.18 -19.20
N MET A 11 21.18 70.30 -17.94
CA MET A 11 21.38 69.35 -16.87
C MET A 11 20.17 68.42 -16.87
N THR A 12 20.35 67.16 -17.28
CA THR A 12 19.35 66.10 -17.05
C THR A 12 20.00 65.04 -16.18
N ILE A 13 19.59 65.03 -14.92
CA ILE A 13 19.92 64.02 -13.92
C ILE A 13 19.13 62.77 -14.29
N ALA A 14 19.81 61.75 -14.80
CA ALA A 14 19.29 60.39 -14.83
C ALA A 14 19.92 59.65 -13.65
N LEU A 15 19.15 59.51 -12.56
CA LEU A 15 19.47 58.63 -11.45
C LEU A 15 19.43 57.18 -11.95
N TRP A 16 20.59 56.63 -12.28
CA TRP A 16 20.77 55.19 -12.40
C TRP A 16 20.89 54.62 -10.98
N LEU A 17 19.77 54.16 -10.43
CA LEU A 17 19.80 53.17 -9.36
C LEU A 17 20.10 51.83 -10.04
N SER A 18 21.38 51.46 -10.06
CA SER A 18 21.78 50.06 -10.22
C SER A 18 21.30 49.31 -8.99
N ALA A 19 20.09 48.75 -9.04
CA ALA A 19 19.76 47.64 -8.18
C ALA A 19 20.66 46.48 -8.66
N SER A 20 21.69 46.17 -7.89
CA SER A 20 22.33 44.87 -7.95
C SER A 20 21.23 43.81 -7.86
N PRO A 21 21.27 42.72 -8.63
CA PRO A 21 20.50 41.54 -8.28
C PRO A 21 20.86 41.25 -6.83
N ALA A 22 19.86 41.17 -5.95
CA ALA A 22 20.09 40.60 -4.64
C ALA A 22 20.75 39.25 -4.90
N GLU A 23 22.01 39.11 -4.49
CA GLU A 23 22.60 37.80 -4.28
C GLU A 23 21.65 37.12 -3.30
N PHE A 24 20.85 36.19 -3.82
CA PHE A 24 20.11 35.26 -3.01
C PHE A 24 21.21 34.44 -2.34
N SER A 25 21.62 34.89 -1.16
CA SER A 25 22.38 34.08 -0.23
C SER A 25 21.53 32.84 -0.03
N LYS A 26 21.92 31.73 -0.66
CA LYS A 26 21.63 30.43 -0.09
C LYS A 26 22.37 30.43 1.25
N ASN A 27 21.71 30.96 2.26
CA ASN A 27 21.97 30.48 3.60
C ASN A 27 21.61 29.01 3.54
N GLU A 28 22.62 28.16 3.38
CA GLU A 28 22.64 26.87 4.06
C GLU A 28 22.63 27.16 5.58
N ASP A 29 21.56 27.78 6.06
CA ASP A 29 21.20 27.65 7.46
C ASP A 29 20.79 26.19 7.56
N VAL A 30 21.62 25.42 8.27
CA VAL A 30 21.32 24.06 8.69
C VAL A 30 19.86 24.06 9.13
N MET A 31 18.98 23.34 8.42
CA MET A 31 17.62 23.09 8.91
C MET A 31 17.80 22.28 10.19
N ASN A 32 17.86 22.98 11.32
CA ASN A 32 17.87 22.42 12.67
C ASN A 32 16.41 22.20 13.13
N ASP A 33 15.57 21.74 12.20
CA ASP A 33 14.16 21.36 12.43
C ASP A 33 13.54 20.93 11.09
N TYR A 34 13.20 19.66 10.92
CA TYR A 34 12.47 19.20 9.73
C TYR A 34 10.97 19.52 9.76
N ASP A 35 10.40 19.80 10.94
CA ASP A 35 9.01 20.24 11.11
C ASP A 35 8.89 21.27 12.25
N PRO A 36 9.04 22.57 11.95
CA PRO A 36 8.98 23.61 12.96
C PRO A 36 7.57 23.86 13.54
N LEU A 37 6.54 23.16 13.07
CA LEU A 37 5.18 23.27 13.61
C LEU A 37 4.96 22.34 14.80
N VAL A 38 5.64 21.18 14.82
CA VAL A 38 5.45 20.12 15.81
C VAL A 38 6.73 19.38 16.10
N ASP A 39 6.88 18.93 17.34
CA ASP A 39 7.92 17.97 17.71
C ASP A 39 7.58 16.60 17.08
N VAL A 40 8.48 16.09 16.23
CA VAL A 40 8.18 14.91 15.38
C VAL A 40 8.14 13.63 16.20
N SER A 41 7.04 12.88 16.02
CA SER A 41 6.85 11.53 16.55
C SER A 41 6.61 10.55 15.41
N VAL A 42 7.55 9.63 15.22
CA VAL A 42 7.41 8.52 14.26
C VAL A 42 6.63 7.38 14.90
N THR A 43 5.68 6.84 14.16
CA THR A 43 4.81 5.73 14.55
C THR A 43 4.97 4.58 13.58
N LEU A 44 5.25 3.39 14.10
CA LEU A 44 5.11 2.13 13.39
C LEU A 44 3.77 1.51 13.76
N GLU A 45 2.95 1.23 12.76
CA GLU A 45 1.68 0.53 12.86
C GLU A 45 1.80 -0.85 12.24
N PHE A 46 1.52 -1.91 13.01
CA PHE A 46 1.55 -3.28 12.52
C PHE A 46 0.15 -3.78 12.17
N ILE A 47 -0.04 -4.06 10.88
CA ILE A 47 -1.35 -4.28 10.26
C ILE A 47 -1.67 -5.78 10.19
N ALA A 48 -0.71 -6.61 9.79
CA ALA A 48 -0.92 -8.05 9.69
C ALA A 48 0.38 -8.81 9.91
N LEU A 49 0.28 -9.96 10.58
CA LEU A 49 1.36 -10.92 10.75
C LEU A 49 0.83 -12.31 10.42
N ARG A 50 1.48 -13.03 9.51
CA ARG A 50 1.03 -14.31 9.00
C ARG A 50 2.19 -15.30 9.00
N ALA A 51 2.01 -16.45 9.66
CA ALA A 51 2.94 -17.57 9.50
C ALA A 51 2.65 -18.26 8.16
N ILE A 52 3.59 -18.11 7.22
CA ILE A 52 3.50 -18.70 5.88
C ILE A 52 3.85 -20.18 5.95
N ASP A 53 4.80 -20.54 6.80
CA ASP A 53 5.19 -21.92 7.09
C ASP A 53 4.48 -22.52 8.32
N GLU A 54 4.61 -23.83 8.45
CA GLU A 54 4.29 -24.53 9.68
C GLU A 54 5.45 -24.37 10.67
N ILE A 55 5.15 -23.81 11.84
CA ILE A 55 6.14 -23.53 12.88
C ILE A 55 5.98 -24.56 14.00
N ASP A 56 6.98 -25.42 14.19
CA ASP A 56 7.07 -26.44 15.24
C ASP A 56 5.86 -27.39 15.40
N GLY A 57 5.06 -27.55 14.35
CA GLY A 57 3.91 -28.46 14.32
C GLY A 57 2.73 -28.02 15.20
N ASN A 58 2.73 -26.78 15.71
CA ASN A 58 1.68 -26.20 16.53
C ASN A 58 1.29 -24.80 16.01
N GLU A 59 0.33 -24.16 16.67
CA GLU A 59 0.06 -22.74 16.42
C GLU A 59 1.14 -21.91 17.14
N PRO A 60 1.75 -20.92 16.47
CA PRO A 60 2.89 -20.18 17.00
C PRO A 60 2.50 -19.19 18.11
N ASP A 61 3.47 -18.90 18.98
CA ASP A 61 3.40 -17.85 19.99
C ASP A 61 4.33 -16.69 19.57
N PHE A 62 3.81 -15.65 18.95
CA PHE A 62 4.63 -14.56 18.39
C PHE A 62 4.84 -13.39 19.36
N PHE A 63 5.98 -12.72 19.24
CA PHE A 63 6.19 -11.36 19.73
C PHE A 63 7.21 -10.60 18.87
N LEU A 64 7.11 -9.28 18.84
CA LEU A 64 8.02 -8.38 18.12
C LEU A 64 8.98 -7.69 19.08
N LYS A 65 10.19 -7.44 18.57
CA LYS A 65 11.09 -6.41 19.09
C LYS A 65 11.32 -5.38 17.99
N VAL A 66 11.14 -4.12 18.34
CA VAL A 66 11.30 -2.98 17.43
C VAL A 66 12.30 -2.03 18.05
N PHE A 67 13.27 -1.58 17.26
CA PHE A 67 14.23 -0.56 17.67
C PHE A 67 14.00 0.70 16.85
N ILE A 68 13.86 1.85 17.51
CA ILE A 68 13.77 3.16 16.85
C ILE A 68 14.91 4.02 17.40
N ASP A 69 15.88 4.33 16.54
CA ASP A 69 17.18 4.93 16.92
C ASP A 69 17.88 4.17 18.07
N GLY A 70 17.77 2.85 18.05
CA GLY A 70 18.36 1.95 19.05
C GLY A 70 17.59 1.81 20.36
N GLU A 71 16.47 2.52 20.56
CA GLU A 71 15.58 2.25 21.70
C GLU A 71 14.69 1.05 21.42
N GLU A 72 14.75 0.03 22.28
CA GLU A 72 13.99 -1.20 22.17
C GLU A 72 12.55 -1.07 22.70
N TYR A 73 11.60 -1.53 21.91
CA TYR A 73 10.20 -1.73 22.26
C TYR A 73 9.86 -3.21 22.04
N THR A 74 9.24 -3.85 23.03
CA THR A 74 8.81 -5.25 22.92
C THR A 74 7.30 -5.32 23.01
N SER A 75 6.68 -6.06 22.10
CA SER A 75 5.24 -6.27 22.09
C SER A 75 4.78 -7.24 23.20
N PRO A 76 3.47 -7.33 23.49
CA PRO A 76 2.90 -8.51 24.13
C PRO A 76 3.16 -9.78 23.29
N VAL A 77 3.04 -10.94 23.93
CA VAL A 77 3.06 -12.24 23.24
C VAL A 77 1.64 -12.58 22.78
N TRP A 78 1.46 -12.82 21.49
CA TRP A 78 0.23 -13.36 20.90
C TRP A 78 0.33 -14.87 20.85
N ARG A 79 -0.54 -15.57 21.57
CA ARG A 79 -0.40 -17.02 21.81
C ARG A 79 -1.32 -17.86 20.95
N ASN A 80 -0.79 -18.92 20.35
CA ASN A 80 -1.49 -19.86 19.47
C ASN A 80 -2.21 -19.15 18.31
N GLU A 81 -1.59 -18.11 17.75
CA GLU A 81 -2.17 -17.30 16.68
C GLU A 81 -1.26 -17.30 15.45
N ARG A 82 -1.72 -17.96 14.40
CA ARG A 82 -1.00 -18.01 13.11
C ARG A 82 -1.17 -16.76 12.27
N TYR A 83 -2.30 -16.09 12.41
CA TYR A 83 -2.67 -14.90 11.66
C TYR A 83 -3.16 -13.84 12.63
N ILE A 84 -2.49 -12.70 12.68
CA ILE A 84 -2.76 -11.62 13.63
C ILE A 84 -2.96 -10.34 12.82
N TYR A 85 -3.96 -9.52 13.19
CA TYR A 85 -4.35 -8.32 12.46
C TYR A 85 -4.50 -7.11 13.40
N ASN A 86 -4.08 -5.92 12.94
CA ASN A 86 -4.16 -4.61 13.61
C ASN A 86 -3.83 -4.68 15.10
N PHE A 87 -2.60 -5.10 15.40
CA PHE A 87 -2.33 -5.75 16.68
C PHE A 87 -1.38 -5.01 17.60
N TRP A 88 -0.58 -4.09 17.07
CA TRP A 88 0.36 -3.31 17.87
C TRP A 88 0.87 -2.10 17.12
N ASN A 89 1.02 -0.99 17.84
CA ASN A 89 1.59 0.24 17.33
C ASN A 89 2.65 0.74 18.34
N VAL A 90 3.72 1.33 17.84
CA VAL A 90 4.77 1.96 18.65
C VAL A 90 5.01 3.36 18.12
N SER A 91 4.96 4.35 19.00
CA SER A 91 5.28 5.73 18.66
C SER A 91 6.45 6.23 19.51
N ARG A 92 7.34 6.99 18.90
CA ARG A 92 8.50 7.60 19.55
C ARG A 92 8.68 9.02 19.03
N ASN A 93 8.83 9.95 19.97
CA ASN A 93 9.36 11.28 19.72
C ASN A 93 10.86 11.15 19.34
N VAL A 94 11.23 11.67 18.17
CA VAL A 94 12.54 11.54 17.56
C VAL A 94 13.24 12.89 17.46
N ASP A 95 14.54 12.85 17.20
CA ASP A 95 15.35 14.06 17.00
C ASP A 95 15.12 14.61 15.58
N ASP A 96 14.20 15.58 15.45
CA ASP A 96 13.82 16.24 14.19
C ASP A 96 14.86 17.24 13.66
N ASP A 97 16.02 17.37 14.30
CA ASP A 97 17.23 17.95 13.69
C ASP A 97 17.89 16.98 12.69
N LYS A 98 17.51 15.69 12.69
CA LYS A 98 18.06 14.65 11.82
C LYS A 98 17.02 14.15 10.84
N GLU A 99 17.42 13.98 9.60
CA GLU A 99 16.51 13.45 8.57
C GLU A 99 16.14 11.99 8.82
N ILE A 100 17.12 11.18 9.21
CA ILE A 100 16.99 9.72 9.18
C ILE A 100 16.77 9.17 10.58
N VAL A 101 15.69 8.40 10.71
CA VAL A 101 15.37 7.55 11.86
C VAL A 101 15.70 6.10 11.46
N GLU A 102 16.61 5.48 12.20
CA GLU A 102 17.01 4.09 11.96
C GLU A 102 16.05 3.16 12.69
N ILE A 103 15.47 2.20 11.95
CA ILE A 103 14.45 1.28 12.42
C ILE A 103 14.91 -0.16 12.21
N GLU A 104 14.77 -0.98 13.25
CA GLU A 104 14.97 -2.43 13.16
C GLU A 104 13.73 -3.16 13.67
N ILE A 105 13.27 -4.17 12.94
CA ILE A 105 12.11 -5.00 13.31
C ILE A 105 12.55 -6.46 13.34
N GLN A 106 12.28 -7.13 14.45
CA GLN A 106 12.57 -8.55 14.66
C GLN A 106 11.31 -9.28 15.11
N LEU A 107 11.02 -10.41 14.47
CA LEU A 107 9.91 -11.29 14.86
C LEU A 107 10.43 -12.56 15.52
N PHE A 108 9.87 -12.89 16.68
CA PHE A 108 10.22 -14.09 17.41
C PHE A 108 9.02 -15.01 17.60
N GLU A 109 9.26 -16.30 17.54
CA GLU A 109 8.40 -17.33 18.10
C GLU A 109 8.91 -17.70 19.50
N LEU A 110 7.98 -17.85 20.46
CA LEU A 110 8.27 -18.21 21.84
C LEU A 110 8.01 -19.70 22.07
N GLY A 111 9.05 -20.51 21.89
CA GLY A 111 9.02 -21.93 22.18
C GLY A 111 9.27 -22.29 23.65
N GLU A 112 9.13 -23.58 23.98
CA GLU A 112 9.32 -24.12 25.34
C GLU A 112 10.74 -23.92 25.90
N ASN A 113 11.74 -23.83 25.00
CA ASN A 113 13.17 -23.75 25.37
C ASN A 113 13.79 -22.37 25.12
N GLY A 114 12.97 -21.34 24.85
CA GLY A 114 13.42 -19.99 24.51
C GLY A 114 12.81 -19.49 23.21
N SER A 115 13.14 -18.26 22.85
CA SER A 115 12.63 -17.62 21.63
C SER A 115 13.53 -17.89 20.43
N VAL A 116 12.92 -18.15 19.28
CA VAL A 116 13.60 -18.35 17.99
C VAL A 116 13.18 -17.24 17.04
N LEU A 117 14.14 -16.67 16.31
CA LEU A 117 13.86 -15.65 15.31
C LEU A 117 13.11 -16.30 14.12
N CYS A 118 12.03 -15.67 13.68
CA CYS A 118 11.28 -16.06 12.50
C CYS A 118 11.82 -15.32 11.28
N ASP A 119 11.64 -15.90 10.10
CA ASP A 119 12.05 -15.26 8.86
C ASP A 119 10.98 -14.30 8.36
N ILE A 120 11.26 -13.00 8.44
CA ILE A 120 10.44 -11.94 7.83
C ILE A 120 11.14 -11.30 6.63
N GLY A 121 12.24 -11.89 6.16
CA GLY A 121 13.13 -11.31 5.16
C GLY A 121 14.27 -10.49 5.77
N GLY A 122 14.98 -9.77 4.91
CA GLY A 122 16.13 -8.93 5.29
C GLY A 122 17.39 -9.72 5.66
N GLU A 123 18.43 -9.01 6.09
CA GLU A 123 19.68 -9.66 6.53
C GLU A 123 19.51 -10.33 7.90
N ASN A 124 19.78 -11.65 7.96
CA ASN A 124 19.64 -12.44 9.20
C ASN A 124 18.21 -12.43 9.78
N ASN A 125 17.19 -12.43 8.91
CA ASN A 125 15.77 -12.60 9.28
C ASN A 125 15.22 -11.43 10.11
N SER A 126 15.85 -10.26 10.00
CA SER A 126 15.45 -8.99 10.62
C SER A 126 15.34 -7.91 9.54
N LEU A 127 14.42 -6.97 9.74
CA LEU A 127 14.26 -5.84 8.82
C LEU A 127 15.01 -4.62 9.32
N HIS A 128 15.79 -4.01 8.45
CA HIS A 128 16.51 -2.77 8.68
C HIS A 128 16.00 -1.68 7.73
N LEU A 129 15.37 -0.65 8.30
CA LEU A 129 14.72 0.42 7.56
C LEU A 129 15.28 1.79 7.97
N LYS A 130 15.25 2.71 7.03
CA LYS A 130 15.67 4.11 7.20
C LYS A 130 14.50 5.01 6.83
N TYR A 131 13.79 5.46 7.85
CA TYR A 131 12.68 6.39 7.67
C TYR A 131 13.21 7.82 7.58
N SER A 132 12.80 8.56 6.56
CA SER A 132 13.21 9.95 6.32
C SER A 132 12.09 10.89 6.77
N ILE A 133 12.31 11.64 7.86
CA ILE A 133 11.37 12.65 8.38
C ILE A 133 11.04 13.68 7.29
N LYS A 134 12.07 14.02 6.51
CA LYS A 134 12.00 14.94 5.37
C LYS A 134 10.94 14.51 4.36
N THR A 135 10.91 13.23 4.00
CA THR A 135 10.06 12.73 2.91
C THR A 135 8.85 11.95 3.38
N GLY A 136 8.80 11.55 4.65
CA GLY A 136 7.76 10.71 5.26
C GLY A 136 7.75 9.28 4.73
N ARG A 137 8.84 8.86 4.07
CA ARG A 137 9.00 7.56 3.43
C ARG A 137 10.22 6.83 4.00
N TRP A 138 10.30 5.53 3.80
CA TRP A 138 11.45 4.72 4.20
C TRP A 138 12.07 3.97 3.02
N ASN A 139 13.29 3.51 3.24
CA ASN A 139 14.03 2.57 2.38
C ASN A 139 14.80 1.59 3.26
N GLY A 140 15.51 0.64 2.65
CA GLY A 140 16.31 -0.37 3.35
C GLY A 140 15.95 -1.74 2.80
N ASP A 141 15.60 -2.65 3.71
CA ASP A 141 15.08 -3.98 3.33
C ASP A 141 13.68 -3.93 2.71
N ASP A 142 12.90 -2.88 2.99
CA ASP A 142 11.61 -2.56 2.35
C ASP A 142 11.68 -1.15 1.75
N PHE A 143 11.19 -0.99 0.51
CA PHE A 143 11.17 0.28 -0.21
C PHE A 143 10.12 0.30 -1.33
N ILE A 144 9.69 1.50 -1.75
CA ILE A 144 8.73 1.65 -2.86
C ILE A 144 9.27 0.97 -4.13
N GLY A 145 8.53 -0.02 -4.63
CA GLY A 145 8.87 -0.78 -5.82
C GLY A 145 9.81 -1.96 -5.58
N ASP A 146 9.99 -2.40 -4.33
CA ASP A 146 10.52 -3.73 -4.06
C ASP A 146 9.54 -4.83 -4.52
N ALA A 147 10.00 -6.08 -4.48
CA ALA A 147 9.20 -7.18 -5.01
C ALA A 147 7.96 -7.47 -4.17
N SER A 148 8.06 -7.35 -2.84
CA SER A 148 7.02 -7.67 -1.87
C SER A 148 5.96 -6.58 -1.74
N GLY A 149 6.26 -5.36 -2.18
CA GLY A 149 5.47 -4.14 -2.05
C GLY A 149 5.78 -3.39 -0.75
N TYR A 150 5.56 -2.08 -0.80
CA TYR A 150 5.93 -1.15 0.24
C TYR A 150 5.12 -1.35 1.52
N GLY A 151 5.80 -1.46 2.66
CA GLY A 151 5.17 -1.75 3.96
C GLY A 151 4.81 -3.23 4.12
N ARG A 152 5.50 -4.11 3.39
CA ARG A 152 5.32 -5.54 3.50
C ARG A 152 6.65 -6.26 3.36
N ALA A 153 6.97 -7.00 4.40
CA ALA A 153 8.10 -7.91 4.42
C ALA A 153 7.67 -9.38 4.37
N ASN A 154 8.46 -10.21 3.70
CA ASN A 154 8.12 -11.59 3.43
C ASN A 154 9.36 -12.49 3.50
N GLY A 155 9.34 -13.48 4.40
CA GLY A 155 10.44 -14.46 4.56
C GLY A 155 10.76 -15.24 3.28
N CYS A 156 9.80 -15.39 2.37
CA CYS A 156 10.03 -16.07 1.09
C CYS A 156 10.86 -15.27 0.06
N ASP A 157 11.20 -14.00 0.34
CA ASP A 157 11.83 -13.09 -0.64
C ASP A 157 13.28 -13.48 -1.00
N ASP A 158 13.92 -14.29 -0.16
CA ASP A 158 15.23 -14.89 -0.43
C ASP A 158 15.18 -16.07 -1.42
N GLY A 159 13.97 -16.46 -1.86
CA GLY A 159 13.71 -17.57 -2.78
C GLY A 159 13.38 -18.90 -2.09
N SER A 160 13.22 -18.91 -0.77
CA SER A 160 12.91 -20.07 0.09
C SER A 160 11.49 -20.62 -0.03
N ILE A 161 10.68 -20.21 -1.02
CA ILE A 161 9.25 -20.52 -1.22
C ILE A 161 8.77 -21.96 -0.87
N TYR A 162 9.62 -22.97 -0.95
CA TYR A 162 9.31 -24.39 -0.67
C TYR A 162 10.18 -25.03 0.43
N VAL A 163 11.01 -24.23 1.09
CA VAL A 163 11.79 -24.58 2.28
C VAL A 163 10.94 -24.21 3.48
N ASN A 164 11.04 -24.99 4.56
CA ASN A 164 10.44 -24.60 5.83
C ASN A 164 11.55 -24.02 6.71
N GLU A 165 11.62 -22.69 6.77
CA GLU A 165 12.56 -21.97 7.62
C GLU A 165 11.88 -20.90 8.48
N ARG A 166 10.60 -21.14 8.78
CA ARG A 166 9.72 -20.26 9.57
C ARG A 166 9.44 -18.95 8.84
N ASP A 167 9.13 -19.06 7.55
CA ASP A 167 8.67 -17.94 6.75
C ASP A 167 7.43 -17.33 7.40
N CYS A 168 7.54 -16.04 7.63
CA CYS A 168 6.50 -15.16 8.12
C CYS A 168 6.39 -13.96 7.18
N GLU A 169 5.20 -13.40 7.15
CA GLU A 169 4.90 -12.20 6.40
C GLU A 169 4.37 -11.14 7.37
N LEU A 170 4.90 -9.93 7.24
CA LEU A 170 4.59 -8.81 8.13
C LEU A 170 4.19 -7.60 7.29
N TYR A 171 3.02 -7.04 7.59
CA TYR A 171 2.53 -5.79 7.03
C TYR A 171 2.61 -4.70 8.08
N PHE A 172 3.17 -3.57 7.69
CA PHE A 172 3.36 -2.43 8.55
C PHE A 172 3.23 -1.13 7.78
N ASN A 173 3.02 -0.05 8.51
CA ASN A 173 3.09 1.30 8.00
C ASN A 173 3.94 2.14 8.95
N ILE A 174 4.68 3.10 8.41
CA ILE A 174 5.49 4.04 9.18
C ILE A 174 5.06 5.44 8.79
N TYR A 175 4.65 6.24 9.77
CA TYR A 175 4.24 7.62 9.53
C TYR A 175 4.65 8.51 10.70
N GLN A 176 4.68 9.81 10.47
CA GLN A 176 4.86 10.80 11.53
C GLN A 176 3.57 11.56 11.81
N ASN A 177 3.51 12.23 12.95
CA ASN A 177 2.47 13.22 13.19
C ASN A 177 2.50 14.29 12.10
N ASP A 178 1.32 14.73 11.71
CA ASP A 178 1.09 15.64 10.62
C ASP A 178 0.15 16.76 11.14
N PHE A 179 0.54 18.00 10.91
CA PHE A 179 -0.08 19.18 11.50
C PHE A 179 -1.48 19.45 10.93
N ASP A 180 -1.69 19.29 9.63
CA ASP A 180 -2.97 19.55 8.98
C ASP A 180 -3.70 18.28 8.48
N GLY A 181 -3.03 17.14 8.54
CA GLY A 181 -3.64 15.82 8.41
C GLY A 181 -3.85 15.37 6.97
N ASP A 182 -3.06 15.88 6.02
CA ASP A 182 -3.12 15.47 4.62
C ASP A 182 -2.12 14.37 4.20
N GLY A 183 -1.23 14.01 5.13
CA GLY A 183 -0.24 12.95 5.02
C GLY A 183 1.11 13.39 4.49
N ILE A 184 1.30 14.67 4.11
CA ILE A 184 2.53 15.16 3.50
C ILE A 184 3.41 15.84 4.57
N PRO A 185 4.69 15.50 4.69
CA PRO A 185 5.58 16.17 5.65
C PRO A 185 5.78 17.65 5.35
N TYR A 186 5.85 18.46 6.41
CA TYR A 186 6.17 19.89 6.36
C TYR A 186 7.30 20.22 5.37
N TRP A 187 8.40 19.46 5.43
CA TRP A 187 9.56 19.72 4.60
C TRP A 187 9.23 19.61 3.11
N MET A 188 8.47 18.57 2.70
CA MET A 188 8.06 18.38 1.30
C MET A 188 7.18 19.53 0.83
N GLU A 189 6.20 19.89 1.65
CA GLU A 189 5.27 20.97 1.33
C GLU A 189 5.98 22.29 1.10
N VAL A 190 6.87 22.68 2.01
CA VAL A 190 7.53 24.00 1.94
C VAL A 190 8.64 24.04 0.90
N ASN A 191 9.42 22.97 0.75
CA ASN A 191 10.67 23.00 -0.03
C ASN A 191 10.55 22.40 -1.43
N GLU A 192 9.66 21.44 -1.65
CA GLU A 192 9.49 20.78 -2.95
C GLU A 192 8.20 21.23 -3.64
N TYR A 193 7.09 21.25 -2.93
CA TYR A 193 5.76 21.48 -3.51
C TYR A 193 5.32 22.95 -3.48
N GLY A 194 5.82 23.73 -2.53
CA GLY A 194 5.39 25.11 -2.30
C GLY A 194 3.94 25.23 -1.81
N THR A 195 3.39 24.16 -1.20
CA THR A 195 2.09 24.14 -0.53
C THR A 195 2.19 24.74 0.88
N ASN A 196 1.06 24.83 1.59
CA ASN A 196 1.02 25.43 2.92
C ASN A 196 0.78 24.35 3.97
N PRO A 197 1.74 24.07 4.87
CA PRO A 197 1.70 22.97 5.85
C PRO A 197 0.74 23.17 7.03
N THR A 198 -0.26 24.02 6.82
CA THR A 198 -1.32 24.33 7.78
C THR A 198 -2.70 24.21 7.13
N ILE A 199 -2.75 23.74 5.88
CA ILE A 199 -3.94 23.60 5.06
C ILE A 199 -3.89 22.23 4.42
N ASN A 200 -4.77 21.35 4.90
CA ASN A 200 -4.98 20.03 4.33
C ASN A 200 -5.33 20.13 2.84
N ASP A 201 -4.39 19.77 1.98
CA ASP A 201 -4.56 19.81 0.52
C ASP A 201 -4.27 18.48 -0.18
N GLY A 202 -3.96 17.44 0.58
CA GLY A 202 -3.72 16.08 0.07
C GLY A 202 -4.86 15.44 -0.74
N SER A 203 -6.08 15.97 -0.73
CA SER A 203 -7.18 15.52 -1.61
C SER A 203 -7.33 16.33 -2.89
N ILE A 204 -6.52 17.37 -3.08
CA ILE A 204 -6.46 18.18 -4.29
C ILE A 204 -5.68 17.41 -5.36
N ASP A 205 -6.17 17.49 -6.59
CA ASP A 205 -5.48 17.03 -7.81
C ASP A 205 -4.98 18.31 -8.52
N TYR A 206 -3.69 18.65 -8.31
CA TYR A 206 -3.15 19.95 -8.72
C TYR A 206 -2.88 20.02 -10.23
N ASP A 207 -2.49 18.91 -10.85
CA ASP A 207 -2.18 18.84 -12.27
C ASP A 207 -3.34 18.31 -13.15
N ASN A 208 -4.44 17.90 -12.52
CA ASN A 208 -5.69 17.42 -13.12
C ASN A 208 -5.52 16.12 -13.91
N ASP A 209 -4.74 15.20 -13.38
CA ASP A 209 -4.49 13.91 -13.99
C ASP A 209 -5.35 12.75 -13.46
N GLY A 210 -6.13 13.03 -12.41
CA GLY A 210 -7.16 12.17 -11.86
C GLY A 210 -6.82 11.58 -10.51
N LEU A 211 -5.61 11.80 -9.97
CA LEU A 211 -5.20 11.31 -8.65
C LEU A 211 -4.96 12.46 -7.65
N PRO A 212 -5.18 12.21 -6.34
CA PRO A 212 -4.97 13.23 -5.32
C PRO A 212 -3.49 13.30 -4.89
N THR A 213 -3.06 14.51 -4.51
CA THR A 213 -1.69 14.86 -4.08
C THR A 213 -1.13 13.89 -3.03
N SER A 214 -1.94 13.49 -2.04
CA SER A 214 -1.51 12.56 -0.98
C SER A 214 -1.19 11.15 -1.52
N TRP A 215 -1.92 10.68 -2.53
CA TRP A 215 -1.67 9.37 -3.15
C TRP A 215 -0.42 9.43 -4.02
N GLU A 216 -0.29 10.47 -4.84
CA GLU A 216 0.88 10.67 -5.69
C GLU A 216 2.15 10.81 -4.85
N TRP A 217 2.09 11.62 -3.79
CA TRP A 217 3.17 11.71 -2.81
C TRP A 217 3.42 10.35 -2.14
N ARG A 218 2.41 9.56 -1.76
CA ARG A 218 2.68 8.27 -1.12
C ARG A 218 3.51 7.35 -2.01
N TRP A 219 3.22 7.33 -3.30
CA TRP A 219 3.83 6.41 -4.28
C TRP A 219 5.00 7.00 -5.07
N GLY A 220 5.41 8.23 -4.75
CA GLY A 220 6.59 8.85 -5.35
C GLY A 220 6.35 9.46 -6.73
N PHE A 221 5.09 9.66 -7.12
CA PHE A 221 4.70 10.51 -8.24
C PHE A 221 4.78 12.00 -7.84
N ASN A 222 4.78 12.89 -8.81
CA ASN A 222 4.90 14.33 -8.61
C ASN A 222 3.53 15.00 -8.76
N PRO A 223 2.90 15.51 -7.67
CA PRO A 223 1.54 16.06 -7.71
C PRO A 223 1.29 17.27 -8.62
N PHE A 224 2.35 17.81 -9.23
CA PHE A 224 2.31 19.01 -10.08
C PHE A 224 2.71 18.72 -11.53
N GLU A 225 2.93 17.46 -11.89
CA GLU A 225 3.35 17.02 -13.22
C GLU A 225 2.44 15.92 -13.75
N TYR A 226 1.50 16.33 -14.61
CA TYR A 226 0.52 15.43 -15.23
C TYR A 226 1.13 14.11 -15.74
N GLU A 227 0.60 12.99 -15.26
CA GLU A 227 0.85 11.65 -15.75
C GLU A 227 -0.44 10.94 -16.15
N ASN A 228 -0.38 10.04 -17.14
CA ASN A 228 -1.60 9.34 -17.59
C ASN A 228 -1.87 8.10 -16.73
N HIS A 229 -2.28 8.29 -15.48
CA HIS A 229 -2.56 7.20 -14.52
C HIS A 229 -3.64 6.20 -14.95
N TYR A 230 -4.44 6.54 -15.97
CA TYR A 230 -5.43 5.64 -16.57
C TYR A 230 -4.83 4.56 -17.49
N VAL A 231 -3.52 4.61 -17.78
CA VAL A 231 -2.84 3.60 -18.61
C VAL A 231 -1.51 3.12 -18.04
N LEU A 232 -1.03 3.73 -16.96
CA LEU A 232 0.18 3.32 -16.26
C LEU A 232 -0.13 2.12 -15.39
N ASP A 233 0.69 1.08 -15.53
CA ASP A 233 0.63 -0.22 -14.84
C ASP A 233 2.11 -0.62 -14.69
N HIS A 234 2.70 -0.32 -13.52
CA HIS A 234 4.15 -0.43 -13.35
C HIS A 234 4.60 -1.88 -13.10
N ASP A 235 3.77 -2.67 -12.44
CA ASP A 235 4.04 -4.04 -12.01
C ASP A 235 3.51 -5.10 -13.00
N ASN A 236 2.71 -4.68 -13.99
CA ASN A 236 2.17 -5.45 -15.10
C ASN A 236 1.20 -6.55 -14.65
N ASP A 237 0.33 -6.25 -13.69
CA ASP A 237 -0.77 -7.13 -13.29
C ASP A 237 -2.09 -6.83 -14.03
N SER A 238 -2.07 -5.84 -14.93
CA SER A 238 -3.23 -5.32 -15.69
C SER A 238 -4.19 -4.42 -14.91
N ILE A 239 -3.76 -3.90 -13.76
CA ILE A 239 -4.48 -2.90 -12.98
C ILE A 239 -3.71 -1.58 -13.12
N THR A 240 -4.43 -0.52 -13.51
CA THR A 240 -3.79 0.80 -13.72
C THR A 240 -3.59 1.55 -12.40
N ASN A 241 -2.69 2.53 -12.34
CA ASN A 241 -2.50 3.39 -11.17
C ASN A 241 -3.82 4.01 -10.65
N PHE A 242 -4.71 4.41 -11.57
CA PHE A 242 -6.02 4.91 -11.19
C PHE A 242 -6.91 3.85 -10.53
N GLU A 243 -6.86 2.61 -11.02
CA GLU A 243 -7.61 1.49 -10.45
C GLU A 243 -7.01 1.06 -9.10
N GLU A 244 -5.68 1.00 -9.00
CA GLU A 244 -4.92 0.78 -7.76
C GLU A 244 -5.29 1.80 -6.67
N TYR A 245 -5.41 3.08 -7.03
CA TYR A 245 -5.91 4.12 -6.12
C TYR A 245 -7.31 3.80 -5.58
N LEU A 246 -8.24 3.43 -6.46
CA LEU A 246 -9.60 3.08 -6.05
C LEU A 246 -9.64 1.83 -5.15
N MET A 247 -8.70 0.91 -5.33
CA MET A 247 -8.60 -0.34 -4.56
C MET A 247 -7.72 -0.22 -3.31
N SER A 248 -7.01 0.90 -3.14
CA SER A 248 -6.04 1.10 -2.06
C SER A 248 -4.90 0.06 -2.06
N SER A 249 -4.47 -0.35 -3.25
CA SER A 249 -3.34 -1.27 -3.47
C SER A 249 -2.04 -0.53 -3.84
N ASP A 250 -0.97 -1.30 -4.05
CA ASP A 250 0.38 -0.79 -4.30
C ASP A 250 0.67 -0.86 -5.81
N PRO A 251 0.82 0.28 -6.50
CA PRO A 251 0.98 0.33 -7.96
C PRO A 251 2.27 -0.30 -8.48
N PHE A 252 3.18 -0.72 -7.59
CA PHE A 252 4.44 -1.36 -7.96
C PHE A 252 4.49 -2.85 -7.59
N ARG A 253 3.41 -3.41 -7.05
CA ARG A 253 3.32 -4.81 -6.62
C ARG A 253 2.11 -5.48 -7.27
N LYS A 254 2.29 -6.75 -7.64
CA LYS A 254 1.22 -7.56 -8.22
C LYS A 254 0.08 -7.81 -7.26
N ASP A 255 -1.10 -7.46 -7.71
CA ASP A 255 -2.34 -7.61 -6.99
C ASP A 255 -3.34 -8.47 -7.78
N VAL A 256 -4.09 -9.30 -7.06
CA VAL A 256 -5.17 -10.09 -7.63
C VAL A 256 -6.36 -10.02 -6.70
N PHE A 257 -7.48 -9.53 -7.22
CA PHE A 257 -8.71 -9.35 -6.48
C PHE A 257 -9.70 -10.47 -6.78
N LEU A 258 -10.34 -11.00 -5.73
CA LEU A 258 -11.38 -12.01 -5.79
C LEU A 258 -12.52 -11.63 -4.85
N GLU A 259 -13.73 -11.54 -5.39
CA GLU A 259 -14.96 -11.54 -4.59
C GLU A 259 -15.57 -12.93 -4.58
N ILE A 260 -16.01 -13.40 -3.41
CA ILE A 260 -16.74 -14.66 -3.24
C ILE A 260 -18.12 -14.40 -2.66
N ASP A 261 -19.14 -14.75 -3.43
CA ASP A 261 -20.52 -14.84 -2.93
C ASP A 261 -20.90 -16.29 -2.60
N TYR A 262 -21.95 -16.45 -1.81
CA TYR A 262 -22.48 -17.76 -1.44
C TYR A 262 -24.00 -17.73 -1.26
N MET A 263 -24.67 -18.86 -1.55
CA MET A 263 -26.09 -19.03 -1.28
C MET A 263 -26.35 -19.30 0.20
N ASP A 264 -27.28 -18.54 0.80
CA ASP A 264 -27.75 -18.78 2.15
C ASP A 264 -28.81 -19.90 2.16
N ASN A 265 -28.39 -21.13 2.47
CA ASN A 265 -29.28 -22.28 2.60
C ASN A 265 -29.84 -22.46 4.03
N GLY A 266 -29.65 -21.50 4.94
CA GLY A 266 -30.03 -21.61 6.35
C GLY A 266 -29.18 -22.57 7.20
N GLU A 267 -28.29 -23.36 6.57
CA GLU A 267 -27.25 -24.16 7.23
C GLU A 267 -25.85 -23.53 7.10
N GLY A 268 -25.73 -22.43 6.33
CA GLY A 268 -24.55 -21.59 6.19
C GLY A 268 -23.42 -22.25 5.40
N CYS A 269 -23.43 -22.09 4.07
CA CYS A 269 -22.18 -22.17 3.33
C CYS A 269 -21.35 -20.94 3.70
N VAL A 270 -20.42 -21.08 4.66
CA VAL A 270 -19.59 -19.96 5.12
C VAL A 270 -18.15 -20.20 4.69
N VAL A 271 -17.61 -19.29 3.90
CA VAL A 271 -16.17 -19.24 3.63
C VAL A 271 -15.47 -18.80 4.91
N THR A 272 -14.77 -19.72 5.57
CA THR A 272 -14.08 -19.43 6.83
C THR A 272 -12.81 -18.60 6.57
N ASN A 273 -12.41 -17.77 7.56
CA ASN A 273 -11.13 -17.05 7.50
C ASN A 273 -9.95 -18.00 7.24
N LYS A 274 -9.95 -19.21 7.82
CA LYS A 274 -8.90 -20.21 7.56
C LYS A 274 -8.82 -20.59 6.08
N ALA A 275 -9.95 -20.73 5.40
CA ALA A 275 -9.97 -21.02 3.96
C ALA A 275 -9.43 -19.83 3.15
N ILE A 276 -9.79 -18.59 3.52
CA ILE A 276 -9.26 -17.37 2.90
C ILE A 276 -7.73 -17.32 3.04
N GLU A 277 -7.21 -17.58 4.23
CA GLU A 277 -5.76 -17.60 4.47
C GLU A 277 -5.05 -18.68 3.66
N MET A 278 -5.66 -19.86 3.53
CA MET A 278 -5.12 -20.92 2.67
C MET A 278 -5.11 -20.54 1.19
N LEU A 279 -6.10 -19.78 0.71
CA LEU A 279 -6.16 -19.29 -0.67
C LEU A 279 -5.07 -18.25 -0.95
N LYS A 280 -4.76 -17.39 0.02
CA LYS A 280 -3.72 -16.35 -0.08
C LYS A 280 -2.31 -16.93 -0.19
N ASN A 281 -2.00 -17.96 0.61
CA ASN A 281 -0.61 -18.44 0.79
C ASN A 281 0.17 -18.74 -0.51
N PRO A 282 -0.38 -19.44 -1.52
CA PRO A 282 0.34 -19.69 -2.76
C PRO A 282 0.77 -18.43 -3.51
N PHE A 283 -0.03 -17.37 -3.46
CA PHE A 283 0.23 -16.09 -4.13
C PHE A 283 1.19 -15.24 -3.31
N HIS A 284 0.94 -15.12 -2.01
CA HIS A 284 1.74 -14.28 -1.11
C HIS A 284 3.20 -14.76 -1.02
N ARG A 285 3.44 -16.08 -1.05
CA ARG A 285 4.80 -16.66 -1.17
C ARG A 285 5.56 -16.21 -2.43
N ARG A 286 4.88 -15.63 -3.42
CA ARG A 286 5.44 -15.19 -4.70
C ARG A 286 5.30 -13.68 -4.92
N ASN A 287 5.04 -12.95 -3.84
CA ASN A 287 4.78 -11.51 -3.87
C ASN A 287 3.67 -11.11 -4.84
N ILE A 288 2.61 -11.93 -4.87
CA ILE A 288 1.34 -11.57 -5.47
C ILE A 288 0.35 -11.50 -4.32
N ILE A 289 -0.24 -10.33 -4.08
CA ILE A 289 -1.22 -10.20 -3.00
C ILE A 289 -2.59 -10.60 -3.52
N PHE A 290 -3.20 -11.51 -2.78
CA PHE A 290 -4.50 -12.07 -3.12
C PHE A 290 -5.56 -11.46 -2.21
N HIS A 291 -6.21 -10.41 -2.71
CA HIS A 291 -7.30 -9.74 -2.02
C HIS A 291 -8.55 -10.58 -2.16
N VAL A 292 -9.06 -11.09 -1.04
CA VAL A 292 -10.27 -11.90 -1.01
C VAL A 292 -11.33 -11.16 -0.22
N GLU A 293 -12.40 -10.79 -0.91
CA GLU A 293 -13.61 -10.21 -0.32
C GLU A 293 -14.71 -11.26 -0.27
N ILE A 294 -15.36 -11.38 0.89
CA ILE A 294 -16.60 -12.14 0.98
C ILE A 294 -17.72 -11.15 0.71
N GLY A 295 -18.41 -11.36 -0.41
CA GLY A 295 -19.52 -10.54 -0.83
C GLY A 295 -20.80 -10.89 -0.08
N GLU A 296 -21.94 -10.73 -0.74
CA GLU A 296 -23.23 -10.87 -0.07
C GLU A 296 -23.79 -12.30 -0.13
N ALA A 297 -24.67 -12.58 0.83
CA ALA A 297 -25.43 -13.82 0.83
C ALA A 297 -26.54 -13.75 -0.23
N ILE A 298 -26.54 -14.72 -1.14
CA ILE A 298 -27.53 -14.81 -2.22
C ILE A 298 -28.71 -15.67 -1.75
N PRO A 299 -29.96 -15.32 -2.11
CA PRO A 299 -31.12 -16.14 -1.78
C PRO A 299 -30.96 -17.59 -2.21
N PHE A 300 -31.36 -18.52 -1.34
CA PHE A 300 -31.32 -19.95 -1.65
C PHE A 300 -32.06 -20.27 -2.94
N ASP A 301 -31.39 -21.06 -3.78
CA ASP A 301 -31.98 -21.75 -4.90
C ASP A 301 -31.51 -23.20 -4.89
N SER A 302 -32.45 -24.13 -5.07
CA SER A 302 -32.13 -25.56 -5.04
C SER A 302 -31.30 -26.02 -6.23
N PHE A 303 -31.42 -25.35 -7.39
CA PHE A 303 -30.65 -25.66 -8.60
C PHE A 303 -30.46 -24.40 -9.43
N THR A 304 -29.20 -23.99 -9.60
CA THR A 304 -28.83 -22.77 -10.31
C THR A 304 -28.33 -23.09 -11.72
N SER A 305 -29.10 -22.66 -12.72
CA SER A 305 -28.74 -22.79 -14.13
C SER A 305 -27.62 -21.82 -14.52
N GLN A 306 -26.98 -22.07 -15.68
CA GLN A 306 -25.97 -21.16 -16.24
C GLN A 306 -26.51 -19.74 -16.48
N GLN A 307 -27.80 -19.62 -16.81
CA GLN A 307 -28.44 -18.33 -17.02
C GLN A 307 -28.60 -17.58 -15.69
N GLU A 308 -29.00 -18.27 -14.63
CA GLU A 308 -29.13 -17.68 -13.28
C GLU A 308 -27.75 -17.27 -12.74
N VAL A 309 -26.68 -18.04 -12.96
CA VAL A 309 -25.32 -17.62 -12.58
C VAL A 309 -24.92 -16.27 -13.21
N LEU A 310 -25.27 -16.06 -14.50
CA LEU A 310 -25.00 -14.78 -15.18
C LEU A 310 -25.88 -13.64 -14.67
N GLU A 311 -27.12 -13.92 -14.28
CA GLU A 311 -28.01 -12.93 -13.66
C GLU A 311 -27.50 -12.53 -12.28
N ILE A 312 -27.01 -13.51 -11.51
CA ILE A 312 -26.41 -13.28 -10.20
C ILE A 312 -25.16 -12.39 -10.34
N TYR A 313 -24.24 -12.76 -11.23
CA TYR A 313 -23.04 -11.96 -11.51
C TYR A 313 -23.39 -10.49 -11.85
N LYS A 314 -24.43 -10.26 -12.66
CA LYS A 314 -24.84 -8.90 -13.05
C LYS A 314 -25.47 -8.13 -11.88
N ASN A 315 -26.30 -8.80 -11.09
CA ASN A 315 -27.11 -8.15 -10.06
C ASN A 315 -26.34 -7.93 -8.75
N HIS A 316 -25.55 -8.92 -8.33
CA HIS A 316 -24.86 -8.94 -7.06
C HIS A 316 -23.41 -8.45 -7.21
N PHE A 317 -22.61 -9.16 -8.01
CA PHE A 317 -21.19 -8.80 -8.18
C PHE A 317 -20.97 -7.48 -8.90
N LEU A 318 -21.70 -7.15 -9.98
CA LEU A 318 -21.53 -5.86 -10.69
C LEU A 318 -22.46 -4.75 -10.21
N ASN A 319 -23.46 -5.07 -9.38
CA ASN A 319 -24.54 -4.17 -9.00
C ASN A 319 -25.13 -3.39 -10.21
N ASN A 320 -25.46 -4.12 -11.28
CA ASN A 320 -25.92 -3.57 -12.57
C ASN A 320 -24.94 -2.58 -13.24
N GLY A 321 -23.63 -2.76 -13.03
CA GLY A 321 -22.57 -1.91 -13.58
C GLY A 321 -22.32 -0.64 -12.79
N ALA A 322 -22.86 -0.54 -11.58
CA ALA A 322 -22.69 0.62 -10.70
C ALA A 322 -21.41 0.57 -9.86
N ASN A 323 -20.68 -0.55 -9.85
CA ASN A 323 -19.42 -0.67 -9.12
C ASN A 323 -18.19 -0.69 -10.03
N GLY A 324 -17.05 -0.27 -9.46
CA GLY A 324 -15.76 -0.21 -10.15
C GLY A 324 -15.01 -1.55 -10.23
N LYS A 325 -15.66 -2.68 -9.92
CA LYS A 325 -14.99 -3.99 -9.81
C LYS A 325 -14.72 -4.66 -11.16
N ARG A 326 -15.40 -4.20 -12.21
CA ARG A 326 -15.26 -4.75 -13.57
C ARG A 326 -13.80 -4.65 -14.02
N SER A 327 -13.30 -5.70 -14.67
CA SER A 327 -11.92 -5.85 -15.16
C SER A 327 -10.83 -6.01 -14.08
N ILE A 328 -11.10 -5.60 -12.84
CA ILE A 328 -10.16 -5.72 -11.71
C ILE A 328 -10.38 -7.03 -10.94
N PHE A 329 -11.63 -7.32 -10.58
CA PHE A 329 -11.97 -8.46 -9.73
C PHE A 329 -12.27 -9.72 -10.52
N HIS A 330 -11.83 -10.84 -9.95
CA HIS A 330 -12.36 -12.16 -10.22
C HIS A 330 -13.61 -12.40 -9.36
N TYR A 331 -14.52 -13.24 -9.84
CA TYR A 331 -15.77 -13.53 -9.12
C TYR A 331 -15.97 -15.04 -8.92
N GLY A 332 -16.15 -15.44 -7.67
CA GLY A 332 -16.51 -16.79 -7.27
C GLY A 332 -17.91 -16.82 -6.68
N ILE A 333 -18.70 -17.84 -7.02
CA ILE A 333 -19.98 -18.08 -6.34
C ILE A 333 -20.15 -19.54 -5.91
N PHE A 334 -20.55 -19.72 -4.67
CA PHE A 334 -20.92 -21.02 -4.10
C PHE A 334 -22.45 -21.16 -4.12
N VAL A 335 -22.96 -22.05 -4.96
CA VAL A 335 -24.40 -22.33 -5.11
C VAL A 335 -24.75 -23.71 -4.55
N ASN A 336 -26.02 -23.96 -4.26
CA ASN A 336 -26.46 -25.27 -3.77
C ASN A 336 -26.12 -26.37 -4.77
N ASP A 337 -26.76 -26.36 -5.94
CA ASP A 337 -26.57 -27.34 -7.02
C ASP A 337 -26.46 -26.60 -8.36
N CYS A 338 -25.60 -27.07 -9.26
CA CYS A 338 -25.51 -26.59 -10.63
C CYS A 338 -24.91 -27.66 -11.54
N PHE A 339 -25.15 -27.54 -12.86
CA PHE A 339 -24.58 -28.47 -13.84
C PHE A 339 -23.77 -27.72 -14.92
N PRO A 340 -22.49 -28.09 -15.13
CA PRO A 340 -21.66 -29.01 -14.32
C PRO A 340 -21.49 -28.56 -12.86
N THR A 341 -21.07 -29.47 -11.96
CA THR A 341 -20.92 -29.21 -10.50
C THR A 341 -19.84 -28.16 -10.14
N GLY A 342 -19.14 -27.65 -11.13
CA GLY A 342 -18.31 -26.46 -11.04
C GLY A 342 -17.75 -26.13 -12.42
N TYR A 343 -17.70 -24.85 -12.76
CA TYR A 343 -17.16 -24.39 -14.04
C TYR A 343 -16.76 -22.92 -14.00
N SER A 344 -15.81 -22.56 -14.86
CA SER A 344 -15.46 -21.17 -15.13
C SER A 344 -16.37 -20.57 -16.19
N PHE A 345 -16.63 -19.27 -16.10
CA PHE A 345 -17.40 -18.51 -17.09
C PHE A 345 -16.79 -17.12 -17.30
N ALA A 346 -17.12 -16.51 -18.43
CA ALA A 346 -16.81 -15.10 -18.69
C ALA A 346 -17.98 -14.25 -18.16
N GLY A 347 -17.71 -13.30 -17.28
CA GLY A 347 -18.76 -12.44 -16.73
C GLY A 347 -19.44 -11.56 -17.78
N ASP A 348 -18.66 -10.99 -18.69
CA ASP A 348 -19.10 -9.97 -19.67
C ASP A 348 -19.37 -10.49 -21.09
N ALA A 349 -19.16 -11.79 -21.34
CA ALA A 349 -19.46 -12.42 -22.63
C ALA A 349 -20.29 -13.69 -22.46
N PRO A 350 -21.22 -14.02 -23.38
CA PRO A 350 -21.89 -15.30 -23.35
C PRO A 350 -20.84 -16.43 -23.45
N ALA A 351 -20.98 -17.46 -22.61
CA ALA A 351 -20.12 -18.64 -22.61
C ALA A 351 -20.10 -19.30 -24.00
N PHE A 352 -19.11 -18.97 -24.83
CA PHE A 352 -19.02 -19.49 -26.19
C PHE A 352 -17.98 -20.60 -26.24
N TRP A 353 -18.46 -21.86 -26.21
CA TRP A 353 -17.77 -23.03 -26.75
C TRP A 353 -16.26 -23.14 -26.45
N GLY A 354 -15.89 -22.89 -25.19
CA GLY A 354 -14.61 -23.32 -24.63
C GLY A 354 -13.39 -22.43 -24.85
N TYR A 355 -13.48 -21.28 -25.54
CA TYR A 355 -12.42 -20.26 -25.54
C TYR A 355 -13.00 -18.88 -25.88
N GLY A 356 -12.87 -17.93 -24.95
CA GLY A 356 -13.26 -16.52 -25.09
C GLY A 356 -12.45 -15.65 -24.12
N PRO A 357 -12.22 -14.37 -24.45
CA PRO A 357 -11.35 -13.46 -23.69
C PRO A 357 -11.77 -13.38 -22.21
N GLY A 358 -10.79 -13.56 -21.31
CA GLY A 358 -10.90 -13.41 -19.86
C GLY A 358 -11.91 -14.32 -19.16
N THR A 359 -11.56 -15.58 -18.88
CA THR A 359 -12.29 -16.36 -17.87
C THR A 359 -11.90 -15.85 -16.48
N ASN A 360 -12.64 -14.88 -15.95
CA ASN A 360 -12.39 -14.25 -14.66
C ASN A 360 -13.38 -14.67 -13.56
N SER A 361 -14.28 -15.62 -13.84
CA SER A 361 -15.29 -16.03 -12.87
C SER A 361 -15.47 -17.55 -12.80
N PHE A 362 -15.96 -18.03 -11.66
CA PHE A 362 -16.24 -19.44 -11.43
C PHE A 362 -17.45 -19.65 -10.52
N VAL A 363 -18.12 -20.78 -10.71
CA VAL A 363 -19.18 -21.27 -9.83
C VAL A 363 -18.82 -22.65 -9.30
N VAL A 364 -19.16 -22.90 -8.03
CA VAL A 364 -18.97 -24.17 -7.35
C VAL A 364 -20.30 -24.62 -6.76
N SER A 365 -20.72 -25.85 -7.06
CA SER A 365 -21.82 -26.50 -6.35
C SER A 365 -21.33 -27.08 -5.03
N ILE A 366 -22.10 -26.90 -3.97
CA ILE A 366 -21.82 -27.49 -2.64
C ILE A 366 -22.51 -28.83 -2.43
N SER A 367 -23.57 -29.16 -3.18
CA SER A 367 -24.18 -30.48 -3.21
C SER A 367 -23.38 -31.42 -4.12
N GLN A 368 -22.79 -32.47 -3.54
CA GLN A 368 -22.07 -33.51 -4.31
C GLN A 368 -23.01 -34.48 -5.01
#